data_AF-A0A7X0SCQ0-F1
#
_entry.id   AF-A0A7X0SCQ0-F1
#
_cell.length_a   1.000
_cell.length_b   1.000
_cell.length_c   1.000
_cell.angle_alpha   90.00
_cell.angle_beta   90.00
_cell.angle_gamma   90.00
#
_symmetry.space_group_name_H-M   'P 1'
#
loop_
_entity.id
_entity.type
_entity.pdbx_description
1 polymer ?
#
loop_
_entity_poly.entity_id
_entity_poly.type
_entity_poly.pdbx_seq_one_letter_code
_entity_poly.pdbx_strand_id
1 'polypeptide(L)' 'MKKEFKGIWIPSELWINKDLSVMEKIFLVEITSLDREKGCYASNGYFSEFFSLSKTRC' A
#
# COMPACT_ATOMS: atom_id res chain seq x y z
N MET A 1 -4.98 -5.31 22.28
CA MET A 1 -4.26 -4.01 22.33
C MET A 1 -4.39 -3.36 20.95
N LYS A 2 -5.06 -2.21 20.83
CA LYS A 2 -5.22 -1.51 19.55
C LYS A 2 -3.83 -0.98 19.15
N LYS A 3 -3.28 -1.42 18.01
CA LYS A 3 -2.01 -0.86 17.51
C LYS A 3 -2.26 0.63 17.24
N GLU A 4 -1.55 1.50 17.94
CA GLU A 4 -1.53 2.92 17.62
C GLU A 4 -0.83 3.09 16.26
N PHE A 5 -1.53 3.65 15.30
CA PHE A 5 -0.96 3.99 14.01
C PHE A 5 -0.05 5.21 14.18
N LYS A 6 1.26 5.01 14.11
CA LYS A 6 2.26 6.08 14.31
C LYS A 6 2.72 6.72 12.99
N GLY A 7 2.43 6.08 11.87
CA GLY A 7 2.86 6.52 10.54
C GLY A 7 3.10 5.34 9.61
N ILE A 8 3.53 5.65 8.40
CA ILE A 8 3.93 4.68 7.39
C ILE A 8 5.45 4.66 7.27
N TRP A 9 6.00 3.47 7.03
CA TRP A 9 7.39 3.31 6.65
C TRP A 9 7.43 3.05 5.14
N ILE A 10 8.27 3.81 4.42
CA ILE A 10 8.47 3.66 2.98
C ILE A 10 9.93 3.25 2.76
N PRO A 11 10.20 2.12 2.09
CA PRO A 11 11.56 1.73 1.70
C PRO A 11 12.24 2.85 0.89
N SER A 12 13.53 3.07 1.16
CA SER A 12 14.30 4.14 0.52
C SER A 12 14.32 4.03 -1.00
N GLU A 13 14.43 2.82 -1.51
CA GLU A 13 14.44 2.46 -2.92
C GLU A 13 13.13 2.83 -3.62
N LEU A 14 11.99 2.65 -2.94
CA LEU A 14 10.70 3.13 -3.45
C LEU A 14 10.61 4.65 -3.39
N TRP A 15 11.08 5.26 -2.29
CA TRP A 15 11.01 6.71 -2.11
C TRP A 15 11.77 7.46 -3.21
N ILE A 16 12.99 7.04 -3.53
CA ILE A 16 13.85 7.70 -4.53
C ILE A 16 13.54 7.30 -5.98
N ASN A 17 12.75 6.24 -6.20
CA ASN A 17 12.38 5.78 -7.53
C ASN A 17 11.64 6.89 -8.30
N LYS A 18 12.12 7.27 -9.48
CA LYS A 18 11.52 8.34 -10.30
C LYS A 18 10.52 7.83 -11.34
N ASP A 19 10.48 6.53 -11.57
CA ASP A 19 9.59 5.88 -12.53
C ASP A 19 8.20 5.62 -11.92
N LEU A 20 8.09 5.67 -10.59
CA LEU A 20 6.84 5.52 -9.86
C LEU A 20 6.32 6.87 -9.38
N SER A 21 5.02 7.09 -9.57
CA SER A 21 4.28 8.16 -8.90
C SER A 21 4.23 7.93 -7.39
N VAL A 22 3.95 9.00 -6.64
CA VAL A 22 3.76 8.90 -5.19
C VAL A 22 2.65 7.91 -4.83
N MET A 23 1.57 7.88 -5.61
CA MET A 23 0.46 6.95 -5.37
C MET A 23 0.88 5.49 -5.56
N GLU A 24 1.61 5.17 -6.63
CA GLU A 24 2.11 3.80 -6.86
C GLU A 24 3.07 3.36 -5.75
N LYS A 25 3.93 4.26 -5.26
CA LYS A 25 4.81 3.99 -4.11
C LYS A 25 4.01 3.63 -2.86
N ILE A 26 3.00 4.43 -2.52
CA ILE A 26 2.17 4.18 -1.34
C ILE A 26 1.33 2.90 -1.52
N PHE A 27 0.89 2.60 -2.75
CA PHE A 27 0.19 1.35 -3.06
C PHE A 27 1.06 0.12 -2.78
N LEU A 28 2.32 0.15 -3.22
CA LEU A 28 3.29 -0.92 -2.93
C LEU A 28 3.58 -1.04 -1.43
N VAL A 29 3.70 0.08 -0.72
CA VAL A 29 3.85 0.09 0.75
C VAL A 29 2.67 -0.59 1.43
N GLU A 30 1.44 -0.30 1.00
CA GLU A 30 0.25 -0.94 1.57
C GLU A 30 0.21 -2.45 1.28
N ILE A 31 0.57 -2.87 0.06
CA ILE A 31 0.71 -4.30 -0.26
C ILE A 31 1.71 -4.97 0.70
N THR A 32 2.88 -4.36 0.92
CA THR A 32 3.91 -4.91 1.82
C THR A 32 3.50 -4.89 3.29
N SER A 33 2.67 -3.93 3.72
CA SER A 33 2.10 -3.86 5.07
C SER A 33 1.10 -5.00 5.34
N LEU A 34 0.40 -5.42 4.29
CA LEU A 34 -0.58 -6.51 4.31
C LEU A 34 0.05 -7.88 4.08
N ASP A 35 1.29 -7.91 3.60
CA ASP A 35 2.05 -9.13 3.40
C ASP A 35 2.36 -9.80 4.74
N ARG A 36 2.11 -11.10 4.82
CA ARG A 36 2.30 -11.96 6.00
C ARG A 36 2.98 -13.25 5.53
N GLU A 37 2.98 -14.29 6.37
CA GLU A 37 3.63 -15.58 6.03
C GLU A 37 3.17 -16.24 4.71
N LYS A 38 2.02 -15.84 4.15
CA LYS A 38 1.45 -16.43 2.94
C LYS A 38 1.22 -15.44 1.79
N GLY A 39 1.78 -14.23 1.84
CA GLY A 39 1.50 -13.20 0.85
C GLY A 39 0.38 -12.25 1.26
N CYS A 40 0.16 -11.23 0.41
CA CYS A 40 -0.99 -10.32 0.50
C CYS A 40 -2.20 -10.90 -0.27
N TYR A 41 -3.35 -11.00 0.41
CA TYR A 41 -4.63 -11.47 -0.17
C TYR A 41 -5.68 -10.35 -0.28
N ALA A 42 -5.26 -9.09 -0.17
CA ALA A 42 -6.18 -7.97 -0.30
C ALA A 42 -6.74 -7.88 -1.72
N SER A 43 -8.04 -7.67 -1.82
CA SER A 43 -8.73 -7.53 -3.11
C SER A 43 -8.66 -6.10 -3.63
N ASN A 44 -8.89 -5.89 -4.93
CA ASN A 44 -9.08 -4.54 -5.49
C ASN A 44 -10.23 -3.79 -4.78
N GLY A 45 -11.19 -4.51 -4.17
CA GLY A 45 -12.21 -3.89 -3.32
C GLY A 45 -11.62 -3.20 -2.10
N TYR A 46 -10.70 -3.87 -1.40
CA TYR A 46 -9.98 -3.30 -0.26
C TYR A 46 -9.18 -2.06 -0.68
N PHE A 47 -8.36 -2.18 -1.74
CA PHE A 47 -7.54 -1.06 -2.20
C PHE A 47 -8.37 0.12 -2.72
N SER A 48 -9.49 -0.16 -3.39
CA SER A 48 -10.41 0.88 -3.86
C SER A 48 -11.01 1.69 -2.71
N GLU A 49 -11.35 1.04 -1.60
CA GLU A 49 -11.87 1.69 -0.40
C GLU A 49 -10.76 2.46 0.32
N PHE A 50 -9.59 1.83 0.52
CA PHE A 50 -8.47 2.43 1.21
C PHE A 50 -7.92 3.68 0.50
N PHE A 51 -7.73 3.61 -0.82
CA PHE A 51 -7.21 4.72 -1.62
C PHE A 51 -8.31 5.64 -2.15
N SER A 52 -9.59 5.37 -1.85
CA SER A 52 -10.72 6.11 -2.41
C SER A 52 -10.69 6.19 -3.94
N LEU A 53 -10.38 5.05 -4.57
CA LEU A 53 -10.31 4.87 -6.03
C LEU A 53 -11.48 4.02 -6.51
N SER A 54 -11.75 4.02 -7.82
CA SER A 54 -12.64 3.03 -8.41
C SER A 54 -11.93 1.67 -8.48
N LYS A 55 -12.68 0.57 -8.41
CA LYS A 55 -12.13 -0.79 -8.59
C LYS A 55 -11.41 -1.00 -9.92
N THR A 56 -11.78 -0.23 -10.95
CA THR A 56 -11.15 -0.23 -12.28
C THR A 56 -9.82 0.52 -12.34
N ARG A 57 -9.50 1.34 -11.33
CA ARG A 57 -8.23 2.06 -11.19
C ARG A 57 -7.27 1.40 -10.20
N CYS A 58 -7.68 0.26 -9.63
CA CYS A 58 -6.90 -0.56 -8.69
C CYS A 58 -6.47 -1.86 -9.35
#